data_AF-A0A847AWN8-F1
#
_entry.id   AF-A0A847AWN8-F1
#
_cell.length_a   1.000
_cell.length_b   1.000
_cell.length_c   1.000
_cell.angle_alpha   90.00
_cell.angle_beta   90.00
_cell.angle_gamma   90.00
#
_symmetry.space_group_name_H-M   'P 1'
#
loop_
_entity.id
_entity.type
_entity.pdbx_description
1 polymer ?
#
loop_
_entity_poly.entity_id
_entity_poly.type
_entity_poly.pdbx_seq_one_letter_code
_entity_poly.pdbx_strand_id
1 'polypeptide(L)' 'LNMVSWNDREPKFDIREWSPEHERMGKGVTLNREEMKKIKDILNKIDL' A
#
# COMPACT_ATOMS: atom_id res chain seq x y z
N LEU A 1 -2.36 -1.97 6.10
CA LEU A 1 -1.55 -2.19 4.88
C LEU A 1 -2.10 -3.42 4.20
N ASN A 2 -2.57 -3.30 2.97
CA ASN A 2 -3.17 -4.42 2.24
C ASN A 2 -2.26 -4.85 1.09
N MET A 3 -2.33 -6.13 0.72
CA MET A 3 -1.81 -6.61 -0.56
C MET A 3 -3.00 -6.84 -1.48
N VAL A 4 -3.11 -6.03 -2.53
CA VAL A 4 -4.25 -6.07 -3.45
C VAL A 4 -3.76 -6.46 -4.84
N SER A 5 -4.35 -7.53 -5.39
CA SER A 5 -4.23 -7.87 -6.80
C SER A 5 -5.34 -7.16 -7.57
N TRP A 6 -4.96 -6.39 -8.57
CA TRP A 6 -5.89 -5.69 -9.45
C TRP A 6 -5.95 -6.43 -10.78
N ASN A 7 -7.13 -6.95 -11.16
CA ASN A 7 -7.38 -7.64 -12.43
C ASN A 7 -6.40 -8.81 -12.69
N ASP A 8 -6.24 -9.71 -11.70
CA ASP A 8 -5.35 -10.89 -11.78
C ASP A 8 -3.86 -10.58 -12.03
N ARG A 9 -3.44 -9.33 -11.80
CA ARG A 9 -2.03 -8.95 -11.87
C ARG A 9 -1.30 -9.27 -10.57
N GLU A 10 0.02 -9.23 -10.62
CA GLU A 10 0.83 -9.40 -9.41
C GLU A 10 0.36 -8.47 -8.27
N PRO A 11 0.14 -9.02 -7.06
CA PRO A 11 -0.37 -8.25 -5.93
C PRO A 11 0.62 -7.15 -5.55
N LYS A 12 0.10 -5.93 -5.38
CA LYS A 12 0.87 -4.76 -4.98
C LYS A 12 0.51 -4.33 -3.56
N PHE A 13 1.44 -3.61 -2.93
CA PHE A 13 1.18 -3.01 -1.62
C PHE A 13 0.24 -1.84 -1.80
N ASP A 14 -0.73 -1.73 -0.89
CA ASP A 14 -1.74 -0.71 -0.99
C ASP A 14 -1.99 -0.04 0.36
N ILE A 15 -1.85 1.28 0.35
CA ILE A 15 -2.06 2.16 1.50
C ILE A 15 -3.18 3.12 1.11
N ARG A 16 -4.41 2.72 1.40
CA ARG A 16 -5.59 3.57 1.27
C ARG A 16 -6.57 3.28 2.38
N GLU A 17 -7.38 4.29 2.69
CA GLU A 17 -8.53 4.13 3.55
C GLU A 17 -9.67 3.50 2.75
N TRP A 18 -10.32 2.50 3.36
CA TRP A 18 -11.50 1.85 2.82
C TRP A 18 -12.68 2.19 3.74
N SER A 19 -13.88 2.29 3.19
CA SER A 19 -15.08 2.32 4.02
C SER A 19 -15.16 1.05 4.87
N PRO A 20 -15.83 1.06 6.04
CA PRO A 20 -15.94 -0.11 6.91
C PRO A 20 -16.44 -1.37 6.18
N GLU A 21 -17.29 -1.18 5.16
CA GLU A 21 -17.89 -2.22 4.32
C GLU A 21 -17.04 -2.58 3.08
N HIS A 22 -15.87 -1.96 2.91
CA HIS A 22 -14.95 -2.13 1.76
C HIS A 22 -15.56 -1.80 0.36
N GLU A 23 -16.74 -1.16 0.31
CA GLU A 23 -17.40 -0.79 -0.95
C GLU A 23 -16.77 0.41 -1.65
N ARG A 24 -16.17 1.32 -0.87
CA ARG A 24 -15.54 2.54 -1.38
C ARG A 24 -14.12 2.66 -0.90
N MET A 25 -13.27 3.16 -1.80
CA MET A 25 -11.88 3.46 -1.52
C MET A 25 -11.66 4.98 -1.51
N GLY A 26 -10.99 5.47 -0.47
CA GLY A 26 -10.56 6.86 -0.37
C GLY A 26 -9.30 7.13 -1.19
N LYS A 27 -8.71 8.31 -0.99
CA LYS A 27 -7.39 8.63 -1.56
C LYS A 27 -6.35 7.71 -0.93
N GLY A 28 -5.46 7.16 -1.76
CA GLY A 28 -4.36 6.35 -1.30
C GLY A 28 -3.34 6.08 -2.39
N VAL A 29 -2.34 5.27 -2.05
CA VAL A 29 -1.20 4.96 -2.92
C VAL A 29 -1.02 3.46 -3.05
N THR A 30 -0.80 3.00 -4.28
CA THR A 30 -0.39 1.64 -4.57
C THR A 30 1.09 1.63 -4.88
N LEU A 31 1.82 0.76 -4.21
CA LEU A 31 3.27 0.66 -4.25
C LEU A 31 3.68 -0.71 -4.77
N ASN A 32 4.63 -0.73 -5.69
CA ASN A 32 5.29 -1.96 -6.09
C ASN A 32 6.30 -2.42 -5.02
N ARG A 33 6.87 -3.61 -5.20
CA ARG A 33 7.81 -4.20 -4.23
C ARG A 33 9.07 -3.37 -4.02
N GLU A 34 9.59 -2.71 -5.07
CA GLU A 34 10.79 -1.90 -4.98
C GLU A 34 10.53 -0.58 -4.24
N GLU A 35 9.39 0.06 -4.51
CA GLU A 35 8.94 1.26 -3.80
C GLU A 35 8.73 0.98 -2.31
N MET A 36 8.10 -0.16 -1.98
CA MET A 36 7.90 -0.57 -0.59
C MET A 36 9.24 -0.82 0.15
N LYS A 37 10.25 -1.38 -0.54
CA LYS A 37 11.60 -1.52 0.03
C LYS A 37 12.21 -0.16 0.36
N LYS A 38 12.14 0.80 -0.56
CA LYS A 38 12.65 2.17 -0.32
C LYS A 38 11.95 2.84 0.86
N ILE A 39 10.62 2.70 0.95
CA ILE A 39 9.87 3.25 2.09
C ILE A 39 10.30 2.58 3.39
N LYS A 40 10.45 1.25 3.43
CA LYS A 40 10.97 0.55 4.61
C LYS A 40 12.34 1.08 5.03
N ASP A 41 13.24 1.30 4.08
CA ASP A 41 14.58 1.82 4.37
C ASP A 41 14.56 3.26 4.91
N ILE A 42 13.63 4.08 4.41
CA ILE A 42 13.42 5.45 4.93
C ILE A 42 12.83 5.38 6.34
N LEU A 43 11.75 4.62 6.55
CA LEU A 43 11.07 4.48 7.84
C LEU A 43 12.01 3.99 8.94
N ASN A 44 12.88 3.03 8.65
CA ASN A 44 13.88 2.52 9.60
C ASN A 44 14.94 3.56 10.00
N LYS A 45 15.05 4.68 9.27
CA LYS A 45 15.97 5.79 9.56
C LYS A 45 15.26 6.98 10.22
N ILE A 46 13.93 6.95 10.34
CA ILE A 46 13.21 7.99 11.05
C ILE A 46 13.32 7.67 12.54
N ASP A 47 13.86 8.63 13.30
CA ASP A 47 13.79 8.62 14.76
C ASP A 47 12.45 9.25 15.14
N LEU A 48 11.53 8.44 15.69
CA LEU A 48 10.15 8.80 16.03
C LEU A 48 9.94 8.80 17.53
#